data_AF-A0A835M3M8-F1
#
_entry.id   AF-A0A835M3M8-F1
#
_cell.length_a   1.000
_cell.length_b   1.000
_cell.length_c   1.000
_cell.angle_alpha   90.00
_cell.angle_beta   90.00
_cell.angle_gamma   90.00
#
_symmetry.space_group_name_H-M   'P 1'
#
loop_
_entity.id
_entity.type
_entity.pdbx_description
1 polymer ?
#
loop_
_entity_poly.entity_id
_entity_poly.type
_entity_poly.pdbx_seq_one_letter_code
_entity_poly.pdbx_strand_id
1 'polypeptide(L)'
;AVIAANIIRPLVHLLQTAEFDIKKEAAWAISNATSGGDNEQTKYLVSQGCIRPLCDLLVYPDPTIVTICLEGIENILNVGEAEKNAGHTEGMNIFAQLIDSSRTSVSRVFNSEVLL
;
A
#
# COMPACT_ATOMS: atom_id res chain seq x y z
N ALA A 1 -15.90 3.31 10.75
CA ALA A 1 -16.90 2.36 10.20
C ALA A 1 -16.27 1.18 9.42
N VAL A 2 -15.23 1.39 8.60
CA VAL A 2 -14.64 0.32 7.74
C VAL A 2 -13.81 -0.72 8.51
N ILE A 3 -13.09 -0.32 9.57
CA ILE A 3 -12.28 -1.25 10.41
C ILE A 3 -13.15 -2.30 11.11
N ALA A 4 -14.30 -1.87 11.63
CA ALA A 4 -15.21 -2.72 12.40
C ALA A 4 -15.90 -3.79 11.52
N ALA A 5 -15.96 -3.58 10.21
CA ALA A 5 -16.55 -4.50 9.25
C ALA A 5 -15.56 -5.57 8.73
N ASN A 6 -14.28 -5.54 9.15
CA ASN A 6 -13.25 -6.55 8.80
C ASN A 6 -13.08 -6.78 7.28
N ILE A 7 -13.48 -5.81 6.45
CA ILE A 7 -13.55 -5.91 4.98
C ILE A 7 -12.17 -5.89 4.33
N ILE A 8 -11.14 -5.44 5.06
CA ILE A 8 -9.76 -5.36 4.57
C ILE A 8 -9.20 -6.75 4.24
N ARG A 9 -9.45 -7.76 5.07
CA ARG A 9 -8.94 -9.13 4.82
C ARG A 9 -9.51 -9.74 3.53
N PRO A 10 -10.83 -9.71 3.30
CA PRO A 10 -11.41 -10.09 2.02
C PRO A 10 -10.86 -9.31 0.84
N LEU A 11 -10.69 -7.98 0.96
CA LEU A 11 -10.14 -7.15 -0.13
C LEU A 11 -8.70 -7.52 -0.48
N VAL A 12 -7.85 -7.75 0.52
CA VAL A 12 -6.46 -8.21 0.30
C VAL A 12 -6.45 -9.61 -0.33
N HIS A 13 -7.37 -10.49 0.07
CA HIS A 13 -7.52 -11.80 -0.56
C HIS A 13 -7.94 -11.68 -2.03
N LEU A 14 -8.93 -10.83 -2.34
CA LEU A 14 -9.41 -10.59 -3.70
C LEU A 14 -8.31 -9.99 -4.59
N LEU A 15 -7.48 -9.09 -4.07
CA LEU A 15 -6.33 -8.57 -4.80
C LEU A 15 -5.38 -9.67 -5.31
N GLN A 16 -5.26 -10.77 -4.56
CA GLN A 16 -4.39 -11.88 -4.91
C GLN A 16 -5.10 -12.90 -5.83
N THR A 17 -6.35 -13.25 -5.53
CA THR A 17 -7.03 -14.40 -6.14
C THR A 17 -8.08 -14.06 -7.19
N ALA A 18 -8.60 -12.83 -7.21
CA ALA A 18 -9.71 -12.45 -8.09
C ALA A 18 -9.26 -12.11 -9.52
N GLU A 19 -10.23 -11.92 -10.41
CA GLU A 19 -9.99 -11.46 -11.78
C GLU A 19 -9.58 -9.98 -11.82
N PHE A 20 -8.97 -9.56 -12.92
CA PHE A 20 -8.35 -8.24 -13.06
C PHE A 20 -9.29 -7.07 -12.72
N ASP A 21 -10.54 -7.13 -13.19
CA ASP A 21 -11.53 -6.07 -12.92
C ASP A 21 -11.87 -5.96 -11.43
N ILE A 22 -11.93 -7.09 -10.72
CA ILE A 22 -12.16 -7.12 -9.27
C ILE A 22 -10.92 -6.64 -8.51
N LYS A 23 -9.71 -6.96 -8.99
CA LYS A 23 -8.47 -6.44 -8.40
C LYS A 23 -8.40 -4.92 -8.47
N LYS A 24 -8.85 -4.31 -9.58
CA LYS A 24 -8.94 -2.85 -9.71
C LYS A 24 -9.83 -2.24 -8.62
N GLU A 25 -11.05 -2.75 -8.48
CA GLU A 25 -11.99 -2.25 -7.48
C GLU A 25 -11.47 -2.48 -6.05
N ALA A 26 -10.81 -3.62 -5.80
CA ALA A 26 -10.22 -3.90 -4.50
C ALA A 26 -9.05 -2.96 -4.17
N ALA A 27 -8.18 -2.66 -5.16
CA ALA A 27 -7.09 -1.70 -5.00
C ALA A 27 -7.63 -0.29 -4.74
N TRP A 28 -8.68 0.10 -5.45
CA TRP A 28 -9.34 1.39 -5.27
C TRP A 28 -9.98 1.53 -3.90
N ALA A 29 -10.67 0.48 -3.44
CA ALA A 29 -11.23 0.43 -2.09
C ALA A 29 -10.16 0.55 -1.00
N ILE A 30 -8.98 -0.05 -1.20
CA ILE A 30 -7.85 0.06 -0.27
C ILE A 30 -7.24 1.45 -0.30
N SER A 31 -7.00 2.05 -1.47
CA SER A 31 -6.47 3.42 -1.58
C SER A 31 -7.40 4.44 -0.91
N ASN A 32 -8.71 4.32 -1.13
CA ASN A 32 -9.69 5.16 -0.43
C ASN A 32 -9.71 4.92 1.07
N ALA A 33 -9.54 3.67 1.51
CA ALA A 33 -9.48 3.34 2.94
C ALA A 33 -8.22 3.90 3.63
N THR A 34 -7.09 4.03 2.91
CA THR A 34 -5.87 4.67 3.43
C THR A 34 -5.92 6.19 3.35
N SER A 35 -6.63 6.75 2.36
CA SER A 35 -6.80 8.21 2.22
C SER A 35 -7.81 8.80 3.22
N GLY A 36 -8.94 8.12 3.43
CA GLY A 36 -10.02 8.60 4.31
C GLY A 36 -9.98 8.04 5.74
N GLY A 37 -9.01 7.19 6.06
CA GLY A 37 -8.88 6.52 7.36
C GLY A 37 -7.95 7.23 8.33
N ASP A 38 -8.13 6.97 9.63
CA ASP A 38 -7.20 7.41 10.67
C ASP A 38 -5.85 6.67 10.60
N ASN A 39 -4.79 7.20 11.22
CA ASN A 39 -3.45 6.61 11.21
C ASN A 39 -3.46 5.15 11.69
N GLU A 40 -4.32 4.81 12.67
CA GLU A 40 -4.49 3.44 13.14
C GLU A 40 -5.13 2.51 12.09
N GLN A 41 -6.00 3.03 11.22
CA GLN A 41 -6.56 2.27 10.10
C GLN A 41 -5.46 1.85 9.15
N THR A 42 -4.64 2.81 8.74
CA THR A 42 -3.56 2.58 7.79
C THR A 42 -2.54 1.58 8.36
N LYS A 43 -2.20 1.69 9.66
CA LYS A 43 -1.41 0.68 10.38
C LYS A 43 -2.06 -0.70 10.31
N TYR A 44 -3.37 -0.79 10.57
CA TYR A 44 -4.10 -2.05 10.49
C TYR A 44 -4.07 -2.63 9.07
N LEU A 45 -4.31 -1.82 8.04
CA LEU A 45 -4.22 -2.24 6.63
C LEU A 45 -2.85 -2.83 6.30
N VAL A 46 -1.78 -2.14 6.69
CA VAL A 46 -0.40 -2.63 6.52
C VAL A 46 -0.19 -3.94 7.26
N SER A 47 -0.69 -4.07 8.50
CA SER A 47 -0.59 -5.31 9.29
C SER A 47 -1.33 -6.50 8.64
N GLN A 48 -2.37 -6.23 7.83
CA GLN A 48 -3.07 -7.25 7.07
C GLN A 48 -2.34 -7.66 5.78
N GLY A 49 -1.16 -7.09 5.50
CA GLY A 49 -0.34 -7.48 4.36
C GLY A 49 -0.79 -6.90 3.02
N CYS A 50 -1.44 -5.73 2.99
CA CYS A 50 -1.87 -5.09 1.74
C CYS A 50 -0.71 -4.63 0.84
N ILE A 51 0.49 -4.38 1.41
CA ILE A 51 1.65 -3.85 0.69
C ILE A 51 2.07 -4.77 -0.46
N ARG A 52 2.20 -6.08 -0.20
CA ARG A 52 2.67 -7.04 -1.20
C ARG A 52 1.75 -7.12 -2.44
N PRO A 53 0.43 -7.33 -2.31
CA PRO A 53 -0.46 -7.31 -3.47
C PRO A 53 -0.50 -5.96 -4.18
N LEU A 54 -0.39 -4.83 -3.47
CA LEU A 54 -0.28 -3.51 -4.12
C LEU A 54 0.99 -3.41 -4.97
N CYS A 55 2.14 -3.88 -4.45
CA CYS A 55 3.38 -3.92 -5.21
C CYS A 55 3.33 -4.88 -6.41
N ASP A 56 2.67 -6.03 -6.27
CA ASP A 56 2.47 -6.98 -7.37
C ASP A 56 1.63 -6.35 -8.50
N LEU A 57 0.66 -5.50 -8.15
CA LEU A 57 -0.16 -4.77 -9.12
C LEU A 57 0.59 -3.65 -9.86
N LEU A 58 1.67 -3.10 -9.29
CA LEU A 58 2.51 -2.11 -9.99
C LEU A 58 3.20 -2.67 -11.24
N VAL A 59 3.29 -4.00 -11.36
CA VAL A 59 3.89 -4.69 -12.52
C VAL A 59 2.88 -4.85 -13.67
N TYR A 60 1.58 -4.56 -13.44
CA TYR A 60 0.57 -4.65 -14.50
C TYR A 60 0.70 -3.52 -15.52
N PRO A 61 0.44 -3.79 -16.82
CA PRO A 61 0.55 -2.80 -17.90
C PRO A 61 -0.60 -1.78 -17.95
N ASP A 62 -1.42 -1.69 -16.90
CA ASP A 62 -2.59 -0.81 -16.85
C ASP A 62 -2.28 0.45 -16.04
N PRO A 63 -2.28 1.64 -16.65
CA PRO A 63 -1.89 2.86 -15.94
C PRO A 63 -2.85 3.22 -14.82
N THR A 64 -4.15 2.90 -14.95
CA THR A 64 -5.15 3.21 -13.93
C THR A 64 -4.88 2.46 -12.64
N ILE A 65 -4.60 1.15 -12.71
CA ILE A 65 -4.32 0.36 -11.50
C ILE A 65 -3.00 0.76 -10.86
N VAL A 66 -1.99 1.10 -11.68
CA VAL A 66 -0.68 1.57 -11.21
C VAL A 66 -0.85 2.88 -10.44
N THR A 67 -1.59 3.86 -10.98
CA THR A 67 -1.86 5.13 -10.28
C THR A 67 -2.56 4.90 -8.95
N ILE A 68 -3.60 4.06 -8.91
CA ILE A 68 -4.34 3.76 -7.67
C ILE A 68 -3.45 3.08 -6.63
N CYS A 69 -2.59 2.16 -7.05
CA CYS A 69 -1.65 1.49 -6.15
C CYS A 69 -0.59 2.45 -5.62
N LEU A 70 -0.08 3.35 -6.47
CA LEU A 70 0.86 4.38 -6.07
C LEU A 70 0.24 5.34 -5.05
N GLU A 71 -0.98 5.83 -5.29
CA GLU A 71 -1.72 6.66 -4.33
C GLU A 71 -1.91 5.95 -2.98
N GLY A 72 -2.29 4.67 -3.00
CA GLY A 72 -2.44 3.88 -1.78
C GLY A 72 -1.12 3.74 -1.01
N ILE A 73 -0.01 3.50 -1.72
CA ILE A 73 1.33 3.40 -1.15
C ILE A 73 1.82 4.75 -0.62
N GLU A 74 1.60 5.84 -1.36
CA GLU A 74 1.95 7.20 -0.94
C GLU A 74 1.22 7.60 0.34
N ASN A 75 -0.07 7.30 0.45
CA ASN A 75 -0.84 7.53 1.67
C ASN A 75 -0.26 6.74 2.85
N ILE A 76 0.10 5.47 2.64
CA ILE A 76 0.75 4.65 3.68
C ILE A 76 2.09 5.27 4.11
N LEU A 77 2.91 5.72 3.16
CA LEU A 77 4.19 6.38 3.43
C LEU A 77 3.99 7.68 4.21
N ASN A 78 3.02 8.50 3.83
CA ASN A 78 2.67 9.75 4.53
C ASN A 78 2.23 9.48 5.98
N VAL A 79 1.44 8.43 6.24
CA VAL A 79 1.11 8.04 7.63
C VAL A 79 2.37 7.63 8.40
N GLY A 80 3.28 6.88 7.78
CA GLY A 80 4.55 6.52 8.42
C GLY A 80 5.42 7.73 8.72
N GLU A 81 5.39 8.74 7.88
CA GLU A 81 6.10 10.00 8.12
C GLU A 81 5.45 10.82 9.22
N ALA A 82 4.12 10.86 9.29
CA ALA A 82 3.40 11.46 10.40
C ALA A 82 3.74 10.78 11.73
N GLU A 83 3.84 9.44 11.76
CA GLU A 83 4.25 8.67 12.93
C GLU A 83 5.73 8.86 13.30
N LYS A 84 6.60 9.02 12.30
CA LYS A 84 8.01 9.44 12.49
C LYS A 84 8.08 10.78 13.21
N ASN A 85 7.29 11.75 12.74
CA ASN A 85 7.25 13.10 13.32
C ASN A 85 6.58 13.12 14.72
N ALA A 86 5.69 12.16 15.02
CA ALA A 86 5.09 11.98 16.33
C ALA A 86 6.05 11.38 17.38
N GLY A 87 7.27 10.99 17.00
CA GLY A 87 8.28 10.44 17.91
C GLY A 87 8.06 8.97 18.31
N HIS A 88 7.13 8.26 17.65
CA HIS A 88 6.87 6.84 17.90
C HIS A 88 7.87 5.89 17.22
N THR A 89 8.73 6.41 16.35
CA THR A 89 9.76 5.65 15.63
C THR A 89 11.09 6.39 15.69
N GLU A 90 12.20 5.66 15.77
CA GLU A 90 13.58 6.17 15.85
C GLU A 90 14.02 6.89 14.55
N GLY A 91 13.25 7.89 14.10
CA GLY A 91 13.53 8.67 12.89
C GLY A 91 13.34 7.92 11.57
N MET A 92 12.80 6.69 11.58
CA MET A 92 12.64 5.86 10.39
C MET A 92 11.17 5.56 10.09
N ASN A 93 10.80 5.66 8.81
CA ASN A 93 9.48 5.26 8.34
C ASN A 93 9.45 3.73 8.19
N ILE A 94 8.84 3.04 9.17
CA ILE A 94 8.72 1.57 9.16
C ILE A 94 7.99 1.08 7.90
N PHE A 95 7.00 1.83 7.40
CA PHE A 95 6.28 1.42 6.19
C PHE A 95 7.15 1.50 4.96
N ALA A 96 8.04 2.49 4.86
CA ALA A 96 9.03 2.55 3.78
C ALA A 96 9.94 1.33 3.78
N GLN A 97 10.41 0.88 4.95
CA GLN A 97 11.19 -0.35 5.07
C GLN A 97 10.40 -1.61 4.70
N LEU A 98 9.11 -1.67 5.04
CA LEU A 98 8.23 -2.79 4.66
C LEU A 98 7.99 -2.85 3.15
N ILE A 99 7.79 -1.69 2.52
CA ILE A 99 7.67 -1.59 1.05
C ILE A 99 8.99 -2.03 0.42
N ASP A 100 10.14 -1.56 0.91
CA ASP A 100 11.44 -1.97 0.39
C ASP A 100 11.73 -3.46 0.60
N SER A 101 11.31 -4.02 1.73
CA SER A 101 11.40 -5.47 1.98
C SER A 101 10.51 -6.27 1.03
N SER A 102 9.35 -5.73 0.66
CA SER A 102 8.48 -6.32 -0.37
C SER A 102 9.02 -6.15 -1.79
N ARG A 103 9.97 -5.22 -2.04
CA ARG A 103 10.65 -4.97 -3.33
C ARG A 103 11.71 -6.01 -3.71
N THR A 104 11.89 -7.12 -2.98
CA THR A 104 12.86 -8.17 -3.41
C THR A 104 12.55 -8.79 -4.79
N SER A 105 11.39 -8.49 -5.40
CA SER A 105 11.07 -8.80 -6.80
C SER A 105 11.09 -7.61 -7.78
N VAL A 106 11.24 -6.36 -7.30
CA VAL A 106 11.09 -5.11 -8.09
C VAL A 106 12.42 -4.36 -8.27
N SER A 107 13.55 -4.95 -7.87
CA SER A 107 14.91 -4.39 -8.04
C SER A 107 15.31 -4.02 -9.48
N ARG A 108 14.44 -4.23 -10.49
CA ARG A 108 14.64 -3.81 -11.87
C ARG A 108 13.96 -2.49 -12.28
N VAL A 109 13.03 -1.93 -11.49
CA VAL A 109 12.24 -0.75 -11.96
C VAL A 109 12.76 0.59 -11.44
N PHE A 110 13.32 0.64 -10.22
CA PHE A 110 13.74 1.92 -9.61
C PHE A 110 15.25 2.12 -9.55
N ASN A 111 16.04 1.26 -10.19
CA ASN A 111 17.51 1.39 -10.22
C ASN A 111 18.00 1.95 -11.56
N SER A 112 17.43 3.07 -12.01
CA SER A 112 18.05 3.83 -13.10
C SER A 112 17.89 5.35 -13.09
N GLU A 113 16.93 6.00 -12.41
CA GLU A 113 16.72 7.45 -12.69
C GLU A 113 16.25 8.35 -11.52
N VAL A 114 16.63 8.08 -10.27
CA VAL A 114 16.55 9.14 -9.22
C VAL A 114 17.76 9.09 -8.30
N LEU A 115 18.93 9.36 -8.87
CA LEU A 115 20.13 9.78 -8.12
C LEU A 115 21.10 10.48 -9.07
N LEU A 116 20.71 11.69 -9.51
CA LEU A 116 21.60 12.80 -9.85
C LEU A 116 20.85 14.12 -9.64
#